data_AF-A0A7Y4WAM5-F1
#
_entry.id   AF-A0A7Y4WAM5-F1
#
_cell.length_a   1.000
_cell.length_b   1.000
_cell.length_c   1.000
_cell.angle_alpha   90.00
_cell.angle_beta   90.00
_cell.angle_gamma   90.00
#
_symmetry.space_group_name_H-M   'P 1'
#
loop_
_entity.id
_entity.type
_entity.pdbx_description
1 polymer ?
#
loop_
_entity_poly.entity_id
_entity_poly.type
_entity_poly.pdbx_seq_one_letter_code
_entity_poly.pdbx_strand_id
1 'polypeptide(L)' 'MNLDDARKRLETAVTQYGEHAAPAIDLVMNEVRSDMGAGAFNELVEEFDLELMYGIAPLESGYSSS' A
#
# COMPACT_ATOMS: atom_id res chain seq x y z
N MET A 1 -8.76 9.27 -3.25
CA MET A 1 -7.40 8.88 -3.68
C MET A 1 -7.35 8.52 -5.17
N ASN A 2 -6.19 8.60 -5.83
CA ASN A 2 -5.89 7.86 -7.07
C ASN A 2 -4.51 7.19 -6.96
N LEU A 3 -4.18 6.31 -7.92
CA LEU A 3 -2.97 5.48 -7.84
C LEU A 3 -1.68 6.30 -7.86
N ASP A 4 -1.57 7.27 -8.77
CA ASP A 4 -0.39 8.16 -8.86
C ASP A 4 -0.19 9.00 -7.60
N ASP A 5 -1.28 9.44 -6.97
CA ASP A 5 -1.23 10.19 -5.71
C ASP A 5 -0.78 9.28 -4.56
N ALA A 6 -1.28 8.04 -4.51
CA ALA A 6 -0.84 7.04 -3.54
C ALA A 6 0.65 6.72 -3.69
N ARG A 7 1.15 6.49 -4.92
CA ARG A 7 2.58 6.29 -5.21
C ARG A 7 3.43 7.41 -4.65
N LYS A 8 3.10 8.66 -4.98
CA LYS A 8 3.85 9.84 -4.49
C LYS A 8 3.85 9.92 -2.97
N ARG A 9 2.73 9.60 -2.32
CA ARG A 9 2.66 9.60 -0.85
C ARG A 9 3.51 8.50 -0.23
N LEU A 10 3.56 7.31 -0.84
CA LEU A 10 4.45 6.23 -0.41
C LEU A 10 5.92 6.61 -0.60
N GLU A 11 6.31 7.09 -1.77
CA GLU A 11 7.67 7.58 -2.05
C GLU A 11 8.09 8.67 -1.04
N THR A 12 7.17 9.59 -0.75
CA THR A 12 7.38 10.66 0.21
C THR A 12 7.55 10.13 1.64
N ALA A 13 6.75 9.14 2.05
CA ALA A 13 6.86 8.51 3.36
C ALA A 13 8.19 7.75 3.52
N VAL A 14 8.57 6.95 2.51
CA VAL A 14 9.84 6.21 2.49
C VAL A 14 11.02 7.17 2.53
N THR A 15 10.99 8.24 1.72
CA THR A 15 12.08 9.23 1.66
C THR A 15 12.24 10.00 2.98
N GLN A 16 11.14 10.37 3.63
CA GLN A 16 11.19 11.16 4.86
C GLN A 16 11.49 10.34 6.12
N TYR A 17 10.98 9.11 6.19
CA TYR A 17 10.96 8.34 7.42
C TYR A 17 11.75 7.02 7.33
N GLY A 18 12.13 6.58 6.13
CA GLY A 18 12.90 5.35 5.92
C GLY A 18 12.26 4.15 6.61
N GLU A 19 13.05 3.45 7.43
CA GLU A 19 12.61 2.28 8.21
C GLU A 19 11.42 2.58 9.16
N HIS A 20 11.22 3.85 9.54
CA HIS A 20 10.11 4.28 10.40
C HIS A 20 8.87 4.74 9.61
N ALA A 21 8.84 4.55 8.29
CA ALA A 21 7.72 4.97 7.45
C ALA A 21 6.44 4.15 7.64
N ALA A 22 6.51 2.98 8.28
CA ALA A 22 5.39 2.05 8.42
C ALA A 22 4.05 2.71 8.86
N PRO A 23 4.00 3.62 9.86
CA PRO A 23 2.75 4.25 10.26
C PRO A 23 2.16 5.17 9.17
N ALA A 24 3.01 5.88 8.43
CA ALA A 24 2.56 6.75 7.35
C ALA A 24 2.10 5.94 6.13
N ILE A 25 2.83 4.85 5.82
CA ILE A 25 2.47 3.91 4.75
C ILE A 25 1.14 3.23 5.07
N ASP A 26 0.92 2.79 6.30
CA ASP A 26 -0.33 2.13 6.70
C ASP A 26 -1.56 3.02 6.47
N LEU A 27 -1.45 4.32 6.76
CA LEU A 27 -2.52 5.30 6.47
C LEU A 27 -2.81 5.40 4.97
N VAL A 28 -1.78 5.48 4.13
CA VAL A 28 -1.93 5.56 2.67
C VAL A 28 -2.55 4.26 2.14
N MET A 29 -2.07 3.11 2.59
CA MET A 29 -2.54 1.79 2.15
C MET A 29 -3.99 1.53 2.60
N ASN A 30 -4.39 1.97 3.79
CA ASN A 30 -5.79 1.93 4.22
C ASN A 30 -6.70 2.79 3.33
N GLU A 31 -6.25 3.98 2.96
CA GLU A 31 -7.01 4.86 2.05
C GLU A 31 -7.10 4.25 0.63
N VAL A 32 -6.01 3.67 0.11
CA VAL A 32 -6.03 2.93 -1.17
C VAL A 32 -7.01 1.77 -1.12
N ARG A 33 -6.99 0.96 -0.04
CA ARG A 33 -7.92 -0.15 0.12
C ARG A 33 -9.37 0.31 0.09
N SER A 34 -9.67 1.41 0.78
CA SER A 34 -11.02 1.98 0.88
C SER A 34 -11.50 2.54 -0.46
N ASP A 35 -10.66 3.33 -1.13
CA ASP A 35 -11.06 4.11 -2.30
C ASP A 35 -10.92 3.34 -3.62
N MET A 36 -9.97 2.41 -3.70
CA MET A 36 -9.55 1.76 -4.95
C MET A 36 -9.60 0.23 -4.90
N GLY A 37 -9.72 -0.35 -3.70
CA GLY A 37 -9.88 -1.79 -3.51
C GLY A 37 -8.57 -2.59 -3.58
N ALA A 38 -8.72 -3.92 -3.54
CA ALA A 38 -7.59 -4.84 -3.37
C ALA A 38 -6.61 -4.86 -4.55
N GLY A 39 -7.07 -4.59 -5.78
CA GLY A 39 -6.18 -4.57 -6.95
C GLY A 39 -5.11 -3.49 -6.84
N ALA A 40 -5.53 -2.25 -6.59
CA ALA A 40 -4.60 -1.12 -6.42
C ALA A 40 -3.74 -1.27 -5.16
N PHE A 41 -4.31 -1.82 -4.08
CA PHE A 41 -3.56 -2.13 -2.87
C PHE A 41 -2.41 -3.09 -3.16
N ASN A 42 -2.71 -4.22 -3.80
CA ASN A 42 -1.72 -5.26 -4.08
C ASN A 42 -0.66 -4.79 -5.06
N GLU A 43 -1.04 -3.98 -6.07
CA GLU A 43 -0.08 -3.36 -6.99
C GLU A 43 0.96 -2.51 -6.23
N LEU A 44 0.52 -1.71 -5.25
CA LEU A 44 1.43 -0.89 -4.46
C LEU A 44 2.26 -1.71 -3.45
N VAL A 45 1.72 -2.80 -2.92
CA VAL A 45 2.50 -3.72 -2.08
C VAL A 45 3.66 -4.32 -2.88
N GLU A 46 3.40 -4.75 -4.11
CA GLU A 46 4.42 -5.30 -5.00
C GLU A 46 5.43 -4.22 -5.44
N GLU A 47 4.96 -3.06 -5.89
CA GLU A 47 5.81 -2.01 -6.45
C GLU A 47 6.82 -1.43 -5.45
N PHE A 48 6.44 -1.36 -4.16
CA PHE A 48 7.28 -0.81 -3.09
C PHE A 48 7.87 -1.88 -2.15
N ASP A 49 7.74 -3.17 -2.49
CA ASP A 49 8.14 -4.28 -1.63
C ASP A 49 7.62 -4.15 -0.18
N LEU A 50 6.37 -3.69 -0.01
CA LEU A 50 5.85 -3.28 1.32
C LEU A 50 5.75 -4.45 2.30
N GLU A 51 5.58 -5.67 1.81
CA GLU A 51 5.60 -6.87 2.63
C GLU A 51 6.98 -7.08 3.27
N LEU A 52 8.03 -6.97 2.47
CA LEU A 52 9.41 -7.17 2.93
C LEU A 52 9.89 -6.00 3.79
N MET A 53 9.60 -4.77 3.36
CA MET A 53 10.16 -3.56 3.97
C MET A 53 9.39 -3.13 5.23
N TYR A 54 8.08 -3.35 5.25
CA TYR A 54 7.19 -2.80 6.29
C TYR A 54 6.20 -3.81 6.87
N GLY A 55 6.23 -5.07 6.44
CA GLY A 55 5.32 -6.12 6.94
C GLY A 55 3.88 -5.97 6.47
N ILE A 56 3.64 -5.25 5.37
CA ILE A 56 2.30 -5.02 4.82
C ILE A 56 2.06 -6.02 3.69
N ALA A 57 1.39 -7.12 4.02
CA ALA A 57 1.10 -8.20 3.07
C ALA A 57 0.02 -7.81 2.05
N PRO A 58 0.06 -8.37 0.82
CA PRO A 58 -1.02 -8.19 -0.14
C PRO A 58 -2.32 -8.79 0.38
N LEU A 59 -3.44 -8.19 -0.02
CA LEU A 59 -4.77 -8.71 0.31
C LEU A 59 -5.05 -9.95 -0.55
N GLU A 60 -5.68 -10.98 0.02
CA GLU A 60 -6.17 -12.10 -0.78
C GLU A 60 -7.10 -11.56 -1.87
N SER A 61 -6.80 -11.89 -3.13
CA SER A 61 -7.72 -11.71 -4.23
C SER A 61 -8.94 -12.57 -3.91
N GLY A 62 -10.04 -11.92 -3.51
CA GLY A 62 -11.24 -12.60 -3.07
C GLY A 62 -11.72 -13.59 -4.13
N TYR A 63 -11.29 -14.85 -4.01
CA TYR A 63 -11.98 -15.97 -4.62
C TYR A 63 -13.24 -16.11 -3.76
N SER A 64 -14.30 -15.42 -4.19
CA SER A 64 -15.65 -15.84 -3.82
C SER A 64 -15.79 -17.28 -4.29
N SER A 65 -15.61 -18.24 -3.39
CA SER A 65 -16.24 -19.54 -3.56
C SER A 65 -17.73 -19.23 -3.66
N SER A 66 -18.30 -19.43 -4.86
CA SER A 66 -19.75 -19.54 -5.03
C SER A 66 -20.33 -20.63 -4.15
#